data_AF-A0AAN5IAI2-F1
#
_entry.id   AF-A0AAN5IAI2-F1
#
_cell.length_a   1.000
_cell.length_b   1.000
_cell.length_c   1.000
_cell.angle_alpha   90.00
_cell.angle_beta   90.00
_cell.angle_gamma   90.00
#
_symmetry.space_group_name_H-M   'P 1'
#
loop_
_entity.id
_entity.type
_entity.pdbx_description
1 polymer ?
#
loop_
_entity_poly.entity_id
_entity_poly.type
_entity_poly.pdbx_seq_one_letter_code
_entity_poly.pdbx_strand_id
1 'polypeptide(L)' 'MVELGGKSPFGQSFDNSVFIIPAIILIAVFGWVGSKLYKSILEKEARATSTKKDRKAAKKAQ' A
#
# COMPACT_ATOMS: atom_id res chain seq x y z
N MET A 1 -23.28 -32.98 42.32
CA MET A 1 -22.58 -32.49 41.12
C MET A 1 -22.81 -31.00 41.10
N VAL A 2 -21.80 -30.22 41.53
CA VAL A 2 -21.94 -28.77 41.67
C VAL A 2 -21.55 -28.17 40.33
N GLU A 3 -22.46 -27.44 39.69
CA GLU A 3 -22.12 -26.70 38.48
C GLU A 3 -21.05 -25.67 38.84
N LEU A 4 -19.82 -25.95 38.43
CA LEU A 4 -18.76 -24.96 38.31
C LEU A 4 -19.15 -24.03 37.16
N GLY A 5 -20.13 -23.17 37.40
CA GLY A 5 -20.44 -21.98 36.61
C GLY A 5 -19.32 -20.95 36.76
N GLY A 6 -18.08 -21.38 36.57
CA GLY A 6 -16.94 -20.52 36.37
C GLY A 6 -17.07 -19.94 34.98
N LYS A 7 -17.69 -18.75 34.90
CA LYS A 7 -17.54 -17.84 33.79
C LYS A 7 -16.04 -17.74 33.50
N SER A 8 -15.59 -18.49 32.49
CA SER A 8 -14.19 -18.52 32.08
C SER A 8 -13.70 -17.07 31.97
N PRO A 9 -12.69 -16.63 32.75
CA PRO A 9 -12.18 -15.27 32.67
C PRO A 9 -11.50 -14.98 31.32
N PHE A 10 -11.30 -16.01 30.49
CA PHE A 10 -10.71 -15.95 29.16
C PHE A 10 -11.74 -16.12 28.03
N GLY A 11 -13.03 -16.21 28.35
CA GLY A 11 -14.12 -16.40 27.38
C GLY A 11 -14.65 -15.10 26.77
N GLN A 12 -14.00 -13.96 27.02
CA GLN A 12 -14.34 -12.72 26.34
C GLN A 12 -13.60 -12.70 25.00
N SER A 13 -14.24 -13.26 23.96
CA SER A 13 -13.79 -13.09 22.58
C SER A 13 -13.49 -11.62 22.33
N PHE A 14 -12.21 -11.30 22.06
CA PHE A 14 -11.82 -9.93 21.70
C PHE A 14 -12.59 -9.52 20.45
N ASP A 15 -13.05 -8.29 20.42
CA ASP A 15 -13.64 -7.74 19.20
C ASP A 15 -12.57 -7.74 18.10
N ASN A 16 -12.81 -8.49 17.04
CA ASN A 16 -11.93 -8.60 15.87
C ASN A 16 -11.62 -7.23 15.26
N SER A 17 -12.46 -6.22 15.53
CA SER A 17 -12.24 -4.82 15.13
C SER A 17 -10.88 -4.28 15.58
N VAL A 18 -10.34 -4.74 16.72
CA VAL A 18 -9.03 -4.33 17.23
C VAL A 18 -7.89 -4.76 16.29
N PHE A 19 -8.08 -5.80 15.49
CA PHE A 19 -7.12 -6.26 14.48
C PHE A 19 -7.46 -5.76 13.07
N ILE A 20 -8.75 -5.73 12.73
CA ILE A 20 -9.24 -5.35 11.41
C ILE A 20 -8.99 -3.87 11.13
N ILE A 21 -9.26 -2.98 12.09
CA ILE A 21 -9.13 -1.53 11.90
C ILE A 21 -7.67 -1.14 11.60
N PRO A 22 -6.66 -1.56 12.39
CA PRO A 22 -5.27 -1.28 12.06
C PRO A 22 -4.84 -1.87 10.72
N ALA A 23 -5.31 -3.08 10.36
CA ALA A 23 -4.98 -3.71 9.09
C ALA A 23 -5.48 -2.89 7.88
N ILE A 24 -6.71 -2.37 7.94
CA ILE A 24 -7.27 -1.50 6.89
C ILE A 24 -6.44 -0.22 6.75
N ILE A 25 -6.05 0.39 7.87
CA ILE A 25 -5.21 1.60 7.86
C ILE A 25 -3.87 1.32 7.17
N LEU A 26 -3.21 0.21 7.50
CA LEU A 26 -1.95 -0.17 6.86
C LEU A 26 -2.12 -0.39 5.36
N ILE A 27 -3.16 -1.13 4.94
CA ILE A 27 -3.43 -1.35 3.51
C ILE A 27 -3.66 -0.02 2.78
N ALA A 28 -4.40 0.91 3.38
CA ALA A 28 -4.63 2.23 2.80
C ALA A 28 -3.32 3.03 2.65
N VAL A 29 -2.47 3.02 3.68
CA VAL A 29 -1.16 3.71 3.63
C VAL A 29 -0.25 3.09 2.57
N PHE A 30 -0.11 1.76 2.55
CA PHE A 30 0.71 1.07 1.55
C PHE A 30 0.17 1.29 0.13
N GLY A 31 -1.15 1.24 -0.06
CA GLY A 31 -1.79 1.56 -1.35
C GLY A 31 -1.51 3.00 -1.79
N TRP A 32 -1.62 3.96 -0.88
CA TRP A 32 -1.35 5.36 -1.18
C TRP A 32 0.12 5.60 -1.56
N VAL A 33 1.05 5.12 -0.75
CA VAL A 33 2.50 5.24 -1.00
C VAL A 33 2.88 4.52 -2.29
N GLY A 34 2.41 3.28 -2.48
CA GLY A 34 2.64 2.50 -3.69
C GLY A 34 2.14 3.21 -4.95
N SER A 35 0.94 3.79 -4.90
CA SER A 35 0.38 4.56 -6.02
C SER A 35 1.23 5.78 -6.38
N LYS A 36 1.74 6.51 -5.38
CA LYS A 36 2.61 7.67 -5.59
C LYS A 36 3.96 7.26 -6.15
N LEU A 37 4.53 6.17 -5.63
CA LEU A 37 5.81 5.65 -6.12
C LEU A 37 5.70 5.18 -7.57
N TYR A 38 4.65 4.43 -7.89
CA TYR A 38 4.36 3.99 -9.26
C TYR A 38 4.25 5.16 -10.23
N LYS A 39 3.45 6.18 -9.88
CA LYS A 39 3.35 7.41 -10.69
C LYS A 39 4.70 8.12 -10.84
N SER A 40 5.49 8.21 -9.78
CA SER A 40 6.80 8.86 -9.83
C SER A 40 7.79 8.12 -10.74
N ILE A 41 7.78 6.79 -10.74
CA ILE A 41 8.62 5.97 -11.62
C ILE A 41 8.16 6.17 -13.07
N LEU A 42 6.86 6.05 -13.34
CA LEU A 42 6.29 6.22 -14.67
C LEU A 42 6.62 7.60 -15.26
N GLU A 43 6.50 8.67 -14.46
CA GLU A 43 6.84 10.02 -14.89
C GLU A 43 8.34 10.17 -15.20
N LYS A 44 9.22 9.55 -14.39
CA LYS A 44 10.66 9.52 -14.65
C LYS A 44 10.99 8.81 -15.96
N GLU A 45 10.36 7.66 -16.22
CA GLU A 45 10.55 6.93 -17.47
C GLU A 45 10.04 7.72 -18.68
N ALA A 46 8.87 8.36 -18.56
CA ALA A 46 8.32 9.20 -19.61
C ALA A 46 9.30 10.34 -19.99
N ARG A 47 9.86 11.04 -18.99
CA ARG A 47 10.85 12.12 -19.19
C ARG A 47 12.18 11.60 -19.76
N ALA A 48 12.64 10.43 -19.33
CA ALA A 48 13.86 9.82 -19.87
C ALA A 48 13.69 9.41 -21.34
N THR A 49 12.48 9.05 -21.74
CA THR A 49 12.16 8.62 -23.11
C THR A 49 12.00 9.81 -24.05
N SER A 50 11.37 10.91 -23.62
CA SER A 50 11.29 12.14 -24.41
C SER A 50 12.67 12.74 -24.67
N THR A 51 13.48 12.88 -23.63
CA THR A 51 14.85 13.44 -23.74
C THR A 51 15.73 12.64 -24.71
N LYS A 52 15.55 11.32 -24.79
CA LYS A 52 16.27 10.45 -25.74
C LYS A 52 15.76 10.61 -27.18
N LYS A 53 14.47 10.86 -27.38
CA LYS A 53 13.88 11.11 -28.71
C LYS A 53 14.32 12.47 -29.25
N ASP A 54 14.33 13.51 -28.42
CA ASP A 54 14.74 14.87 -28.83
C ASP A 54 16.21 14.93 -29.22
N ARG A 55 17.09 14.24 -28.47
CA ARG A 55 18.51 14.12 -28.83
C ARG A 55 18.74 13.36 -30.14
N LYS A 56 17.92 12.34 -30.45
CA LYS A 56 18.03 11.60 -31.71
C LYS A 56 17.48 12.39 -32.90
N ALA A 57 16.44 13.19 -32.69
CA ALA A 57 15.91 14.09 -33.72
C ALA A 57 16.90 15.22 -34.04
N ALA A 58 17.51 15.82 -33.01
CA ALA A 58 18.55 16.86 -33.19
C ALA A 58 19.78 16.33 -33.94
N LYS A 59 20.20 15.08 -33.68
CA LYS A 59 21.31 14.43 -34.40
C LYS A 59 20.99 13.96 -35.82
N LYS A 60 19.70 13.89 -36.21
CA LYS A 60 19.27 13.54 -37.57
C LYS A 60 18.99 14.78 -38.43
N ALA A 61 18.83 15.95 -37.82
CA ALA A 61 18.57 17.22 -38.50
C ALA A 61 19.85 18.04 -38.73
N GLN A 62 21.01 17.51 -38.32
CA GLN A 62 22.34 18.05 -38.56
C GLN A 62 23.10 17.10 -39.47
#